data_AF-A0A6M0CB21-F1
#
_entry.id   AF-A0A6M0CB21-F1
#
_cell.length_a   1.000
_cell.length_b   1.000
_cell.length_c   1.000
_cell.angle_alpha   90.00
_cell.angle_beta   90.00
_cell.angle_gamma   90.00
#
_symmetry.space_group_name_H-M   'P 1'
#
loop_
_entity.id
_entity.type
_entity.pdbx_description
1 polymer ?
#
loop_
_entity_poly.entity_id
_entity_poly.type
_entity_poly.pdbx_seq_one_letter_code
_entity_poly.pdbx_strand_id
1 'polypeptide(L)'
;MKNIDIGKLQEQVLSAKDEPLCVEQDGRVVGFFDPVKTRSRQQTDELWERLDALLDRAAVESGMDRDAFIDAIDPSKPFPFEAGKQ
;
A
#
# COMPACT_ATOMS: atom_id res chain seq x y z
N MET A 1 -2.87 1.23 -16.67
CA MET A 1 -2.89 -0.24 -16.58
C MET A 1 -3.23 -0.74 -17.97
N LYS A 2 -2.36 -1.55 -18.57
CA LYS A 2 -2.45 -1.96 -19.97
C LYS A 2 -2.96 -3.40 -20.06
N ASN A 3 -3.94 -3.65 -20.92
CA ASN A 3 -4.47 -4.99 -21.13
C ASN A 3 -3.62 -5.72 -22.18
N ILE A 4 -3.19 -6.94 -21.87
CA ILE A 4 -2.37 -7.77 -22.75
C ILE A 4 -2.90 -9.19 -22.79
N ASP A 5 -2.78 -9.83 -23.94
CA ASP A 5 -3.06 -11.25 -24.07
C ASP A 5 -2.01 -12.10 -23.34
N ILE A 6 -2.42 -13.20 -22.72
CA ILE A 6 -1.52 -14.12 -22.00
C ILE A 6 -0.39 -14.66 -22.87
N GLY A 7 -0.61 -14.85 -24.17
CA GLY A 7 0.43 -15.27 -25.13
C GLY A 7 1.52 -14.22 -25.34
N LYS A 8 1.25 -12.95 -25.02
CA LYS A 8 2.20 -11.83 -25.11
C LYS A 8 2.81 -11.47 -23.76
N LEU A 9 2.50 -12.20 -22.69
CA LEU A 9 2.94 -11.89 -21.34
C LEU A 9 4.48 -11.82 -21.24
N GLN A 10 5.19 -12.82 -21.76
CA GLN A 10 6.66 -12.86 -21.68
C GLN A 10 7.34 -11.64 -22.31
N GLU A 11 6.90 -11.22 -23.50
CA GLU A 11 7.46 -10.05 -24.20
C GLU A 11 7.07 -8.74 -23.51
N GLN A 12 5.80 -8.62 -23.11
CA GLN A 12 5.27 -7.39 -22.53
C GLN A 12 5.83 -7.15 -21.13
N VAL A 13 6.06 -8.19 -20.32
CA VAL A 13 6.68 -8.10 -18.99
C VAL A 13 8.07 -7.46 -19.06
N LEU A 14 8.88 -7.83 -20.06
CA LEU A 14 10.21 -7.23 -20.27
C LEU A 14 10.14 -5.76 -20.70
N SER A 15 9.07 -5.38 -21.42
CA SER A 15 8.86 -4.02 -21.91
C SER A 15 8.15 -3.09 -20.92
N ALA A 16 7.41 -3.65 -19.96
CA ALA A 16 6.49 -2.92 -19.10
C ALA A 16 7.20 -2.03 -18.07
N LYS A 17 8.47 -2.33 -17.74
CA LYS A 17 9.34 -1.62 -16.77
C LYS A 17 8.67 -1.33 -15.41
N ASP A 18 7.81 -0.33 -15.35
CA ASP A 18 7.13 0.17 -14.15
C ASP A 18 5.58 0.23 -14.26
N GLU A 19 5.02 -0.22 -15.38
CA GLU A 19 3.58 -0.21 -15.62
C GLU A 19 2.92 -1.55 -15.27
N PRO A 20 1.86 -1.53 -14.46
CA PRO A 20 1.08 -2.73 -14.19
C PRO A 20 0.29 -3.16 -15.44
N LEU A 21 0.32 -4.46 -15.71
CA LEU A 21 -0.33 -5.12 -16.83
C LEU A 21 -1.51 -5.95 -16.33
N CYS A 22 -2.64 -5.81 -17.02
CA CYS A 22 -3.79 -6.71 -16.88
C CYS A 22 -3.65 -7.81 -17.94
N VAL A 23 -3.60 -9.06 -17.50
CA VAL A 23 -3.44 -10.23 -18.38
C VAL A 23 -4.81 -10.79 -18.69
N GLU A 24 -5.12 -10.88 -19.98
CA GLU A 24 -6.38 -11.38 -20.51
C GLU A 24 -6.14 -12.65 -21.35
N GLN A 25 -7.12 -13.55 -21.38
CA GLN A 25 -7.19 -14.69 -22.28
C GLN A 25 -8.62 -14.78 -22.80
N ASP A 26 -8.80 -14.80 -24.12
CA ASP A 26 -10.13 -14.86 -24.77
C ASP A 26 -11.12 -13.79 -24.26
N GLY A 27 -10.61 -12.57 -24.01
CA GLY A 27 -11.41 -11.44 -23.52
C GLY A 27 -11.80 -11.54 -22.03
N ARG A 28 -11.21 -12.46 -21.27
CA ARG A 28 -11.40 -12.59 -19.81
C ARG A 28 -10.11 -12.29 -19.09
N VAL A 29 -10.19 -11.51 -18.01
CA VAL A 29 -9.03 -11.24 -17.14
C VAL A 29 -8.64 -12.51 -16.40
N VAL A 30 -7.39 -12.94 -16.58
CA VAL A 30 -6.80 -14.14 -15.96
C VAL A 30 -5.76 -13.82 -14.90
N GLY A 31 -5.25 -12.58 -14.86
CA GLY A 31 -4.32 -12.15 -13.82
C GLY A 31 -3.84 -10.72 -13.97
N PHE A 32 -3.04 -10.28 -12.99
CA PHE A 32 -2.39 -8.98 -13.01
C PHE A 32 -0.89 -9.18 -12.80
N PHE A 33 -0.09 -8.50 -13.61
CA PHE A 33 1.35 -8.40 -13.41
C PHE A 33 1.66 -7.00 -12.93
N ASP A 34 2.12 -6.87 -11.70
CA ASP A 34 2.65 -5.63 -11.16
C ASP A 34 4.19 -5.78 -11.07
N PRO A 35 4.96 -5.04 -11.89
CA PRO A 35 6.41 -5.13 -11.82
C PRO A 35 6.87 -4.70 -10.42
N VAL A 36 7.82 -5.46 -9.84
CA VAL A 36 8.43 -5.10 -8.57
C VAL A 36 9.18 -3.79 -8.77
N LYS A 37 8.54 -2.69 -8.42
CA LYS A 37 9.18 -1.37 -8.41
C LYS A 37 10.26 -1.42 -7.35
N THR A 38 11.51 -1.50 -7.77
CA THR A 38 12.65 -1.23 -6.91
C THR A 38 12.56 0.23 -6.49
N ARG A 39 11.80 0.50 -5.41
CA ARG A 39 11.84 1.80 -4.76
C ARG A 39 13.28 2.00 -4.29
N SER A 40 13.85 3.15 -4.63
CA SER A 40 15.16 3.46 -4.10
C SER A 40 15.07 3.54 -2.57
N ARG A 41 16.18 3.28 -1.88
CA ARG A 41 16.26 3.45 -0.43
C ARG A 41 15.78 4.86 -0.03
N GLN A 42 16.19 5.87 -0.80
CA GLN A 42 15.76 7.26 -0.63
C GLN A 42 14.24 7.45 -0.75
N GLN A 43 13.57 6.84 -1.74
CA GLN A 43 12.11 6.91 -1.86
C GLN A 43 11.38 6.20 -0.71
N THR A 44 12.01 5.18 -0.13
CA THR A 44 11.49 4.48 1.05
C THR A 44 11.64 5.34 2.29
N ASP A 45 12.80 5.97 2.46
CA ASP A 45 13.09 6.87 3.58
C ASP A 45 12.13 8.09 3.54
N GLU A 46 11.94 8.72 2.37
CA GLU A 46 10.98 9.82 2.20
C GLU A 46 9.53 9.41 2.50
N LEU A 47 9.15 8.17 2.18
CA LEU A 47 7.82 7.65 2.49
C LEU A 47 7.64 7.50 4.00
N TRP A 48 8.65 6.97 4.69
CA TRP A 48 8.63 6.82 6.14
C TRP A 48 8.61 8.19 6.85
N GLU A 49 9.40 9.16 6.40
CA GLU A 49 9.36 10.53 6.94
C GLU A 49 7.99 11.19 6.78
N ARG A 50 7.35 11.01 5.61
CA ARG A 50 5.98 11.52 5.39
C ARG A 50 4.97 10.85 6.30
N LEU A 51 5.09 9.54 6.51
CA LEU A 51 4.23 8.82 7.44
C LEU A 51 4.44 9.32 8.87
N ASP A 52 5.69 9.53 9.28
CA ASP A 52 6.06 10.07 10.59
C ASP A 52 5.35 11.40 10.87
N ALA A 53 5.46 12.34 9.93
CA ALA A 53 4.83 13.66 10.03
C ALA A 53 3.29 13.58 10.05
N LEU A 54 2.70 12.62 9.33
CA LEU A 54 1.24 12.40 9.35
C LEU A 54 0.78 11.83 10.70
N LEU A 55 1.53 10.91 11.28
CA LEU A 55 1.23 10.34 12.60
C LEU A 55 1.34 11.40 13.69
N ASP A 56 2.38 12.24 13.65
CA ASP A 56 2.53 13.35 14.60
C ASP A 56 1.37 14.33 14.50
N ARG A 57 0.97 14.68 13.29
CA ARG A 57 -0.16 15.58 13.07
C ARG A 57 -1.46 14.97 13.57
N ALA A 58 -1.71 13.69 13.27
CA ALA A 58 -2.92 13.00 13.70
C ALA A 58 -2.98 12.85 15.24
N ALA A 59 -1.84 12.58 15.89
CA ALA A 59 -1.73 12.56 17.34
C ALA A 59 -2.12 13.92 17.95
N VAL A 60 -1.54 15.02 17.46
CA VAL A 60 -1.86 16.38 17.92
C VAL A 60 -3.34 16.73 17.68
N GLU A 61 -3.88 16.43 16.50
CA GLU A 61 -5.30 16.69 16.19
C GLU A 61 -6.26 15.84 17.04
N SER A 62 -5.85 14.63 17.42
CA SER A 62 -6.61 13.75 18.32
C SER A 62 -6.52 14.16 19.80
N GLY A 63 -5.61 15.07 20.15
CA GLY A 63 -5.32 15.45 21.53
C GLY A 63 -4.64 14.34 22.34
N MET A 64 -4.07 13.33 21.67
CA MET A 64 -3.37 12.21 22.27
C MET A 64 -1.86 12.34 22.05
N ASP A 65 -1.08 11.83 22.99
CA ASP A 65 0.34 11.59 22.76
C ASP A 65 0.54 10.57 21.63
N ARG A 66 1.66 10.69 20.91
CA ARG A 66 1.96 9.87 19.73
C ARG A 66 1.88 8.37 20.02
N ASP A 67 2.42 7.91 21.15
CA ASP A 67 2.39 6.49 21.52
C ASP A 67 0.97 6.01 21.83
N ALA A 68 0.15 6.85 22.49
CA ALA A 68 -1.25 6.55 22.76
C ALA A 68 -2.08 6.52 21.46
N PHE A 69 -1.77 7.39 20.50
CA PHE A 69 -2.39 7.38 19.18
C PHE A 69 -2.02 6.13 18.38
N ILE A 70 -0.74 5.74 18.37
CA ILE A 70 -0.26 4.51 17.72
C ILE A 70 -0.97 3.30 18.31
N ASP A 71 -1.10 3.23 19.64
CA ASP A 71 -1.81 2.16 20.33
C ASP A 71 -3.30 2.13 20.00
N ALA A 72 -3.93 3.30 19.79
CA ALA A 72 -5.34 3.40 19.43
C ALA A 72 -5.65 2.94 17.99
N ILE A 73 -4.70 3.13 17.06
CA ILE A 73 -4.84 2.72 15.65
C ILE A 73 -4.30 1.31 15.37
N ASP A 74 -3.68 0.66 16.36
CA ASP A 74 -3.20 -0.71 16.26
C ASP A 74 -4.38 -1.70 16.25
N PRO A 75 -4.64 -2.37 15.12
CA PRO A 75 -5.78 -3.30 15.00
C PRO A 75 -5.59 -4.60 15.78
N SER A 76 -4.39 -4.88 16.29
CA SER A 76 -4.13 -6.02 17.19
C SER A 76 -4.54 -5.72 18.63
N LYS A 77 -4.73 -4.45 18.98
CA LYS A 77 -5.23 -4.01 20.28
C LYS A 77 -6.73 -3.76 20.19
N PRO A 78 -7.51 -4.10 21.24
CA PRO A 78 -8.91 -3.74 21.28
C PRO A 78 -9.02 -2.21 21.18
N PHE A 79 -9.86 -1.74 20.26
CA PHE A 79 -10.06 -0.31 20.03
C PHE A 79 -10.43 0.35 21.37
N PRO A 80 -9.83 1.49 21.75
CA PRO A 80 -9.92 2.02 23.12
C PRO A 80 -11.36 2.35 23.59
N PHE A 81 -12.34 2.37 22.69
CA PHE A 81 -13.76 2.59 22.98
C PHE A 81 -14.59 1.31 23.17
N GLU A 82 -14.02 0.12 23.00
CA GLU A 82 -14.72 -1.16 23.19
C GLU A 82 -14.57 -1.72 24.61
N ALA A 83 -13.64 -1.21 25.42
CA ALA A 83 -13.42 -1.64 26.80
C ALA A 83 -14.55 -1.26 27.79
N GLY A 84 -15.57 -0.51 27.34
CA GLY A 84 -16.68 -0.02 28.16
C GLY A 84 -18.07 -0.57 27.81
N LYS A 85 -18.19 -1.56 26.91
CA LYS A 85 -19.46 -2.26 26.68
C LYS A 85 -19.57 -3.50 27.56
N GLN A 86 -19.85 -3.29 28.84
CA GLN A 86 -20.49 -4.28 29.72
C GLN A 86 -21.67 -3.63 30.43
#